data_AF-A0A6V7IMZ4-F1
#
_entry.id   AF-A0A6V7IMZ4-F1
#
_cell.length_a   1.000
_cell.length_b   1.000
_cell.length_c   1.000
_cell.angle_alpha   90.00
_cell.angle_beta   90.00
_cell.angle_gamma   90.00
#
_symmetry.space_group_name_H-M   'P 1'
#
loop_
_entity.id
_entity.type
_entity.pdbx_description
1 polymer ?
#
loop_
_entity_poly.entity_id
_entity_poly.type
_entity_poly.pdbx_seq_one_letter_code
_entity_poly.pdbx_strand_id
1 'polypeptide(L)'
;VLKIYDNYQLDTRTNEYISPAQRNEESLLVDTFLSTNVLSAAMRFLADKGFVRKDYYDYKDTLRRMWFNLYSRGEGKIGSSGFEHVFLTETKLGTEISGLHNWIYFNAEEVKKRADYLGYIKKVDLGDKAAIVKFHAKFNNIDKPVTSMFIGTSPELEMALYTVCFFARPDQNCPVSLGGTKFNIVTHKFRYRGYDLVGSAYPEI
;
A
#
# COMPACT_ATOMS: atom_id res chain seq x y z
N VAL A 1 4.39 12.20 -0.86
CA VAL A 1 4.46 10.96 -0.06
C VAL A 1 5.63 10.92 0.92
N LEU A 2 6.86 11.29 0.53
CA LEU A 2 8.05 11.15 1.39
C LEU A 2 7.93 11.73 2.81
N LYS A 3 7.33 12.91 2.97
CA LYS A 3 7.14 13.55 4.29
C LYS A 3 6.39 12.68 5.29
N ILE A 4 5.44 11.89 4.80
CA ILE A 4 4.60 11.01 5.61
C ILE A 4 5.40 9.79 6.09
N TYR A 5 6.47 9.38 5.40
CA TYR A 5 7.25 8.19 5.75
C TYR A 5 8.03 8.33 7.06
N ASP A 6 8.47 9.54 7.40
CA ASP A 6 9.31 9.79 8.58
C ASP A 6 8.51 9.75 9.90
N ASN A 7 7.17 9.72 9.83
CA ASN A 7 6.30 9.73 11.01
C ASN A 7 6.01 8.34 11.59
N TYR A 8 6.27 7.27 10.84
CA TYR A 8 5.79 5.92 11.18
C TYR A 8 6.79 5.07 11.93
N GLN A 9 6.24 4.16 12.75
CA GLN A 9 7.02 3.20 13.54
C GLN A 9 7.22 1.89 12.78
N LEU A 10 8.47 1.43 12.69
CA LEU A 10 8.81 0.18 11.99
C LEU A 10 8.42 -1.09 12.78
N ASP A 11 8.42 -1.05 14.12
CA ASP A 11 8.07 -2.20 14.97
C ASP A 11 6.59 -2.17 15.35
N THR A 12 5.84 -3.14 14.83
CA THR A 12 4.38 -3.29 15.03
C THR A 12 3.97 -3.57 16.49
N ARG A 13 4.91 -3.80 17.40
CA ARG A 13 4.65 -3.99 18.85
C ARG A 13 4.64 -2.68 19.63
N THR A 14 4.98 -1.57 18.99
CA THR A 14 4.94 -0.26 19.60
C THR A 14 3.56 0.33 19.41
N ASN A 15 2.92 0.83 20.48
CA ASN A 15 1.70 1.59 20.30
C ASN A 15 2.05 2.89 19.56
N GLU A 16 1.40 3.13 18.44
CA GLU A 16 1.55 4.37 17.71
C GLU A 16 0.51 5.38 18.19
N TYR A 17 0.99 6.59 18.46
CA TYR A 17 0.13 7.72 18.75
C TYR A 17 0.11 8.64 17.53
N ILE A 18 -1.03 8.66 16.82
CA ILE A 18 -1.22 9.56 15.69
C ILE A 18 -1.39 10.98 16.21
N SER A 19 -0.36 11.79 15.98
CA SER A 19 -0.40 13.22 16.32
C SER A 19 -1.42 13.97 15.45
N PRO A 20 -1.95 15.12 15.92
CA PRO A 20 -2.78 15.97 15.07
C PRO A 20 -2.11 16.38 13.75
N ALA A 21 -0.78 16.56 13.76
CA ALA A 21 0.00 16.85 12.56
C ALA A 21 -0.02 15.67 11.57
N GLN A 22 0.24 14.45 12.04
CA GLN A 22 0.20 13.24 11.22
C GLN A 22 -1.20 13.03 10.62
N ARG A 23 -2.26 13.18 11.42
CA ARG A 23 -3.65 13.10 10.94
C ARG A 23 -3.98 14.13 9.85
N ASN A 24 -3.39 15.33 9.93
CA ASN A 24 -3.55 16.36 8.91
C ASN A 24 -2.77 16.01 7.63
N GLU A 25 -1.57 15.44 7.76
CA GLU A 25 -0.78 14.98 6.62
C GLU A 25 -1.47 13.84 5.87
N GLU A 26 -2.00 12.84 6.59
CA GLU A 26 -2.79 11.75 6.01
C GLU A 26 -4.04 12.28 5.29
N SER A 27 -4.75 13.23 5.92
CA SER A 27 -5.90 13.88 5.28
C SER A 27 -5.51 14.59 3.99
N LEU A 28 -4.42 15.36 4.02
CA LEU A 28 -3.92 16.10 2.87
C LEU A 28 -3.47 15.15 1.75
N LEU A 29 -2.87 14.02 2.09
CA LEU A 29 -2.49 12.99 1.12
C LEU A 29 -3.72 12.43 0.40
N VAL A 30 -4.76 12.05 1.17
CA VAL A 30 -6.02 11.56 0.60
C VAL A 30 -6.67 12.61 -0.29
N ASP A 31 -6.73 13.87 0.17
CA ASP A 31 -7.28 14.98 -0.63
C ASP A 31 -6.48 15.19 -1.93
N THR A 32 -5.15 15.16 -1.84
CA THR A 32 -4.26 15.31 -3.00
C THR A 32 -4.51 14.19 -4.00
N PHE A 33 -4.55 12.94 -3.56
CA PHE A 33 -4.78 11.82 -4.47
C PHE A 33 -6.19 11.85 -5.06
N LEU A 34 -7.22 12.14 -4.25
CA LEU A 34 -8.61 12.25 -4.71
C LEU A 34 -8.81 13.38 -5.73
N SER A 35 -8.00 14.44 -5.66
CA SER A 35 -8.01 15.52 -6.66
C SER A 35 -7.48 15.09 -8.03
N THR A 36 -6.74 13.98 -8.11
CA THR A 36 -6.24 13.44 -9.37
C THR A 36 -7.35 12.71 -10.14
N ASN A 37 -7.27 12.74 -11.47
CA ASN A 37 -8.19 11.98 -12.32
C ASN A 37 -8.13 10.47 -12.06
N VAL A 38 -6.99 9.96 -11.58
CA VAL A 38 -6.75 8.52 -11.39
C VAL A 38 -7.59 7.99 -10.22
N LEU A 39 -7.36 8.50 -9.00
CA LEU A 39 -8.10 8.03 -7.83
C LEU A 39 -9.57 8.45 -7.87
N SER A 40 -9.87 9.64 -8.42
CA SER A 40 -11.27 10.08 -8.61
C SER A 40 -12.04 9.13 -9.53
N ALA A 41 -11.43 8.67 -10.64
CA ALA A 41 -12.05 7.69 -11.53
C ALA A 41 -12.26 6.33 -10.85
N ALA A 42 -11.29 5.87 -10.07
CA ALA A 42 -11.43 4.63 -9.29
C ALA A 42 -12.58 4.69 -8.29
N MET A 43 -12.72 5.79 -7.54
CA MET A 43 -13.82 5.95 -6.57
C MET A 43 -15.18 6.07 -7.26
N ARG A 44 -15.26 6.77 -8.41
CA ARG A 44 -16.48 6.80 -9.23
C ARG A 44 -16.86 5.42 -9.75
N PHE A 45 -15.88 4.64 -10.23
CA PHE A 45 -16.11 3.27 -10.66
C PHE A 45 -16.69 2.41 -9.52
N LEU A 46 -16.12 2.50 -8.32
CA LEU A 46 -16.64 1.79 -7.15
C LEU A 46 -18.06 2.25 -6.79
N ALA A 47 -18.34 3.55 -6.90
CA ALA A 47 -19.66 4.10 -6.64
C ALA A 47 -20.71 3.60 -7.64
N ASP A 48 -20.37 3.59 -8.93
CA ASP A 48 -21.25 3.11 -10.00
C ASP A 48 -21.49 1.58 -9.90
N LYS A 49 -20.59 0.85 -9.23
CA LYS A 49 -20.77 -0.57 -8.88
C LYS A 49 -21.50 -0.80 -7.55
N GLY A 50 -21.86 0.26 -6.83
CA GLY A 50 -22.60 0.18 -5.57
C GLY A 50 -21.75 -0.17 -4.35
N PHE A 51 -20.42 -0.13 -4.45
CA PHE A 51 -19.54 -0.40 -3.31
C PHE A 51 -19.40 0.78 -2.34
N VAL A 52 -19.55 2.01 -2.86
CA VAL A 52 -19.48 3.27 -2.10
C VAL A 52 -20.58 4.21 -2.56
N ARG A 53 -20.95 5.19 -1.74
CA ARG A 53 -21.94 6.20 -2.15
C ARG A 53 -21.27 7.20 -3.09
N LYS A 54 -21.98 7.65 -4.12
CA LYS A 54 -21.50 8.64 -5.09
C LYS A 54 -21.43 10.06 -4.49
N ASP A 55 -20.54 10.25 -3.52
CA ASP A 55 -20.39 11.46 -2.72
C ASP A 55 -18.92 11.66 -2.36
N TYR A 56 -18.41 12.87 -2.54
CA TYR A 56 -16.98 13.17 -2.32
C TYR A 56 -16.56 12.93 -0.87
N TYR A 57 -17.43 13.28 0.09
CA TYR A 57 -17.14 13.05 1.51
C TYR A 57 -17.11 11.57 1.84
N ASP A 58 -18.01 10.77 1.27
CA ASP A 58 -18.00 9.30 1.42
C ASP A 58 -16.74 8.68 0.81
N TYR A 59 -16.25 9.17 -0.33
CA TYR A 59 -14.99 8.71 -0.92
C TYR A 59 -13.81 8.95 0.02
N LYS A 60 -13.72 10.17 0.56
CA LYS A 60 -12.67 10.55 1.48
C LYS A 60 -12.73 9.75 2.78
N ASP A 61 -13.91 9.61 3.38
CA ASP A 61 -14.08 8.82 4.60
C ASP A 61 -13.71 7.35 4.37
N THR A 62 -14.16 6.77 3.27
CA THR A 62 -13.85 5.40 2.89
C THR A 62 -12.35 5.17 2.75
N LEU A 63 -11.66 6.03 2.00
CA LEU A 63 -10.21 5.92 1.82
C LEU A 63 -9.46 6.11 3.14
N ARG A 64 -9.85 7.12 3.94
CA ARG A 64 -9.25 7.36 5.25
C ARG A 64 -9.40 6.15 6.16
N ARG A 65 -10.61 5.61 6.25
CA ARG A 65 -10.93 4.45 7.09
C ARG A 65 -10.16 3.22 6.63
N MET A 66 -10.15 2.92 5.35
CA MET A 66 -9.52 1.72 4.79
C MET A 66 -8.00 1.73 4.93
N TRP A 67 -7.37 2.88 4.67
CA TRP A 67 -5.91 2.98 4.57
C TRP A 67 -5.25 3.43 5.86
N PHE A 68 -5.87 4.31 6.64
CA PHE A 68 -5.21 4.98 7.78
C PHE A 68 -5.81 4.66 9.15
N ASN A 69 -6.88 3.86 9.23
CA ASN A 69 -7.29 3.38 10.55
C ASN A 69 -6.24 2.43 11.10
N LEU A 70 -5.77 2.74 12.31
CA LEU A 70 -4.88 1.86 13.03
C LEU A 70 -5.61 0.61 13.52
N TYR A 71 -4.91 -0.51 13.43
CA TYR A 71 -5.34 -1.79 13.98
C TYR A 71 -4.16 -2.50 14.65
N SER A 72 -4.48 -3.56 15.40
CA SER A 72 -3.51 -4.34 16.15
C SER A 72 -3.18 -5.63 15.42
N ARG A 73 -1.90 -5.81 15.04
CA ARG A 73 -1.39 -7.04 14.41
C ARG A 73 -0.75 -8.04 15.38
N GLY A 74 -0.52 -7.66 16.64
CA GLY A 74 0.04 -8.52 17.66
C GLY A 74 -0.05 -7.91 19.05
N GLU A 75 -0.18 -8.75 20.08
CA GLU A 75 -0.08 -8.38 21.50
C GLU A 75 -1.04 -7.26 21.97
N GLY A 76 -2.12 -7.02 21.22
CA GLY A 76 -3.08 -5.94 21.51
C GLY A 76 -2.52 -4.53 21.28
N LYS A 77 -1.38 -4.40 20.59
CA LYS A 77 -0.70 -3.13 20.31
C LYS A 77 -1.24 -2.53 19.02
N ILE A 78 -1.75 -1.29 19.11
CA ILE A 78 -2.32 -0.56 17.98
C ILE A 78 -1.23 0.32 17.39
N GLY A 79 -0.76 -0.01 16.20
CA GLY A 79 0.36 0.69 15.56
C GLY A 79 0.67 0.16 14.17
N SER A 80 -0.37 -0.20 13.42
CA SER A 80 -0.27 -0.63 12.03
C SER A 80 -1.47 -0.10 11.28
N SER A 81 -1.25 0.42 10.07
CA SER A 81 -2.30 0.83 9.13
C SER A 81 -2.13 0.14 7.78
N GLY A 82 -3.18 0.18 6.94
CA GLY A 82 -3.08 -0.35 5.58
C GLY A 82 -2.07 0.42 4.73
N PHE A 83 -1.95 1.73 4.97
CA PHE A 83 -0.99 2.59 4.30
C PHE A 83 0.45 2.22 4.66
N GLU A 84 0.77 2.09 5.96
CA GLU A 84 2.09 1.65 6.42
C GLU A 84 2.48 0.31 5.83
N HIS A 85 1.56 -0.66 5.89
CA HIS A 85 1.86 -2.00 5.43
C HIS A 85 2.14 -2.08 3.91
N VAL A 86 1.45 -1.28 3.10
CA VAL A 86 1.53 -1.36 1.62
C VAL A 86 2.59 -0.40 1.06
N PHE A 87 2.61 0.84 1.54
CA PHE A 87 3.46 1.90 1.01
C PHE A 87 4.76 2.11 1.79
N LEU A 88 4.94 1.42 2.91
CA LEU A 88 6.17 1.39 3.69
C LEU A 88 6.58 -0.08 3.91
N THR A 89 7.16 -0.35 5.07
CA THR A 89 7.50 -1.69 5.52
C THR A 89 7.26 -1.77 7.03
N GLU A 90 6.87 -2.96 7.47
CA GLU A 90 6.69 -3.28 8.88
C GLU A 90 7.62 -4.45 9.23
N THR A 91 8.16 -4.44 10.44
CA THR A 91 8.91 -5.58 10.95
C THR A 91 8.04 -6.35 11.94
N LYS A 92 7.76 -7.61 11.63
CA LYS A 92 7.06 -8.53 12.53
C LYS A 92 8.08 -9.26 13.40
N LEU A 93 7.92 -9.13 14.72
CA LEU A 93 8.78 -9.77 15.74
C LEU A 93 10.29 -9.45 15.61
N GLY A 94 10.66 -8.39 14.89
CA GLY A 94 12.05 -8.03 14.65
C GLY A 94 12.82 -8.95 13.67
N THR A 95 12.16 -9.97 13.11
CA THR A 95 12.82 -11.03 12.33
C THR A 95 12.21 -11.25 10.95
N GLU A 96 11.05 -10.68 10.68
CA GLU A 96 10.32 -10.86 9.42
C GLU A 96 9.91 -9.50 8.85
N ILE A 97 10.17 -9.28 7.56
CA ILE A 97 9.78 -8.07 6.84
C ILE A 97 8.43 -8.27 6.15
N SER A 98 7.45 -7.47 6.56
CA SER A 98 6.14 -7.36 5.92
C SER A 98 6.05 -6.05 5.12
N GLY A 99 5.34 -6.06 4.01
CA GLY A 99 5.33 -4.92 3.07
C GLY A 99 6.60 -4.85 2.23
N LEU A 100 7.13 -3.64 2.03
CA LEU A 100 8.25 -3.34 1.12
C LEU A 100 7.89 -3.58 -0.36
N HIS A 101 6.69 -3.11 -0.75
CA HIS A 101 6.13 -3.26 -2.09
C HIS A 101 6.02 -1.93 -2.87
N ASN A 102 6.59 -0.85 -2.34
CA ASN A 102 6.55 0.47 -2.98
C ASN A 102 7.97 0.94 -3.34
N TRP A 103 8.17 1.26 -4.63
CA TRP A 103 9.49 1.60 -5.15
C TRP A 103 10.02 2.95 -4.67
N ILE A 104 9.15 3.92 -4.40
CA ILE A 104 9.56 5.24 -3.88
C ILE A 104 10.13 5.06 -2.48
N TYR A 105 9.44 4.27 -1.64
CA TYR A 105 9.93 3.90 -0.32
C TYR A 105 11.21 3.06 -0.42
N PHE A 106 11.23 2.00 -1.23
CA PHE A 106 12.41 1.16 -1.41
C PHE A 106 13.65 1.99 -1.80
N ASN A 107 13.52 2.88 -2.79
CA ASN A 107 14.61 3.77 -3.21
C ASN A 107 15.08 4.70 -2.08
N ALA A 108 14.17 5.29 -1.31
CA ALA A 108 14.53 6.13 -0.17
C ALA A 108 15.31 5.36 0.90
N GLU A 109 14.96 4.10 1.11
CA GLU A 109 15.60 3.21 2.09
C GLU A 109 16.92 2.63 1.59
N GLU A 110 17.07 2.40 0.29
CA GLU A 110 18.31 1.99 -0.35
C GLU A 110 19.36 3.12 -0.27
N VAL A 111 18.96 4.37 -0.51
CA VAL A 111 19.83 5.55 -0.31
C VAL A 111 20.31 5.65 1.15
N LYS A 112 19.47 5.25 2.12
CA LYS A 112 19.82 5.19 3.55
C LYS A 112 20.61 3.92 3.92
N LYS A 113 20.93 3.05 2.97
CA LYS A 113 21.58 1.74 3.17
C LYS A 113 20.82 0.79 4.10
N ARG A 114 19.49 0.93 4.15
CA ARG A 114 18.59 0.07 4.91
C ARG A 114 17.97 -1.00 4.04
N ALA A 115 17.65 -0.69 2.78
CA ALA A 115 17.27 -1.69 1.78
C ALA A 115 18.49 -2.08 0.93
N ASP A 116 18.57 -3.36 0.55
CA ASP A 116 19.64 -3.91 -0.29
C ASP A 116 19.02 -4.83 -1.35
N TYR A 117 19.23 -4.49 -2.63
CA TYR A 117 18.72 -5.25 -3.77
C TYR A 117 19.67 -6.37 -4.16
N LEU A 118 19.17 -7.61 -4.19
CA LEU A 118 19.98 -8.81 -4.41
C LEU A 118 19.78 -9.47 -5.79
N GLY A 119 18.96 -8.86 -6.66
CA GLY A 119 18.69 -9.36 -8.01
C GLY A 119 17.22 -9.66 -8.27
N TYR A 120 16.81 -9.61 -9.55
CA TYR A 120 15.43 -9.88 -9.95
C TYR A 120 15.25 -11.32 -10.43
N ILE A 121 14.08 -11.87 -10.11
CA ILE A 121 13.62 -13.19 -10.52
C ILE A 121 12.80 -13.07 -11.81
N LYS A 122 11.91 -12.06 -11.86
CA LYS A 122 11.04 -11.81 -13.01
C LYS A 122 10.79 -10.31 -13.16
N LYS A 123 10.73 -9.85 -14.40
CA LYS A 123 10.35 -8.48 -14.75
C LYS A 123 9.30 -8.52 -15.85
N VAL A 124 8.29 -7.68 -15.72
CA VAL A 124 7.24 -7.48 -16.73
C VAL A 124 7.09 -5.98 -16.97
N ASP A 125 7.28 -5.54 -18.21
CA ASP A 125 7.13 -4.13 -18.58
C ASP A 125 5.64 -3.75 -18.73
N LEU A 126 5.30 -2.55 -18.25
CA LEU A 126 3.98 -1.93 -18.31
C LEU A 126 4.04 -0.72 -19.25
N GLY A 127 4.09 -1.00 -20.55
CA GLY A 127 4.37 0.00 -21.57
C GLY A 127 5.84 0.42 -21.57
N ASP A 128 6.10 1.73 -21.72
CA ASP A 128 7.45 2.31 -21.88
C ASP A 128 8.01 2.96 -20.60
N LYS A 129 7.19 3.17 -19.57
CA LYS A 129 7.54 4.00 -18.40
C LYS A 129 7.50 3.28 -17.06
N ALA A 130 6.94 2.08 -17.00
CA ALA A 130 6.76 1.35 -15.75
C ALA A 130 7.03 -0.15 -15.94
N ALA A 131 7.27 -0.84 -14.83
CA ALA A 131 7.42 -2.29 -14.81
C ALA A 131 6.91 -2.87 -13.49
N ILE A 132 6.66 -4.18 -13.47
CA ILE A 132 6.53 -4.96 -12.25
C ILE A 132 7.80 -5.80 -12.14
N VAL A 133 8.45 -5.74 -10.99
CA VAL A 133 9.67 -6.51 -10.72
C VAL A 133 9.40 -7.41 -9.53
N LYS A 134 9.69 -8.70 -9.70
CA LYS A 134 9.77 -9.71 -8.63
C LYS A 134 11.24 -9.98 -8.35
N PHE A 135 11.68 -9.78 -7.12
CA PHE A 135 13.10 -9.72 -6.76
C PHE A 135 13.37 -10.19 -5.33
N HIS A 136 14.65 -10.41 -5.05
CA HIS A 136 15.18 -10.70 -3.72
C HIS A 136 15.78 -9.42 -3.15
N ALA A 137 15.47 -9.11 -1.89
CA ALA A 137 16.06 -7.99 -1.17
C ALA A 137 16.32 -8.31 0.30
N LYS A 138 17.12 -7.46 0.94
CA LYS A 138 17.21 -7.35 2.39
C LYS A 138 16.70 -6.00 2.85
N PHE A 139 16.16 -5.96 4.06
CA PHE A 139 15.86 -4.72 4.77
C PHE A 139 16.39 -4.80 6.20
N ASN A 140 17.24 -3.86 6.61
CA ASN A 140 17.95 -3.87 7.89
C ASN A 140 18.63 -5.23 8.18
N ASN A 141 19.30 -5.81 7.17
CA ASN A 141 19.91 -7.14 7.20
C ASN A 141 18.96 -8.33 7.39
N ILE A 142 17.64 -8.11 7.40
CA ILE A 142 16.64 -9.18 7.40
C ILE A 142 16.34 -9.56 5.96
N ASP A 143 16.42 -10.85 5.67
CA ASP A 143 16.23 -11.39 4.32
C ASP A 143 14.76 -11.40 3.93
N LYS A 144 14.46 -10.92 2.72
CA LYS A 144 13.15 -11.00 2.06
C LYS A 144 13.32 -11.72 0.72
N PRO A 145 13.32 -13.06 0.71
CA PRO A 145 13.70 -13.88 -0.45
C PRO A 145 12.91 -13.56 -1.73
N VAL A 146 11.61 -13.27 -1.57
CA VAL A 146 10.73 -12.96 -2.69
C VAL A 146 9.85 -11.76 -2.29
N THR A 147 9.93 -10.71 -3.09
CA THR A 147 9.00 -9.58 -3.05
C THR A 147 8.72 -9.11 -4.47
N SER A 148 7.61 -8.41 -4.65
CA SER A 148 7.24 -7.79 -5.91
C SER A 148 6.75 -6.37 -5.69
N MET A 149 7.08 -5.48 -6.63
CA MET A 149 6.60 -4.10 -6.62
C MET A 149 6.45 -3.56 -8.04
N PHE A 150 5.63 -2.52 -8.16
CA PHE A 150 5.66 -1.66 -9.33
C PHE A 150 6.90 -0.76 -9.28
N ILE A 151 7.46 -0.43 -10.44
CA ILE A 151 8.55 0.53 -10.63
C ILE A 151 8.07 1.60 -11.62
N GLY A 152 8.30 2.88 -11.32
CA GLY A 152 7.97 4.00 -12.19
C GLY A 152 6.51 4.45 -12.17
N THR A 153 5.66 3.78 -11.39
CA THR A 153 4.26 4.15 -11.15
C THR A 153 4.14 5.30 -10.16
N SER A 154 3.05 6.06 -10.26
CA SER A 154 2.72 7.05 -9.25
C SER A 154 1.98 6.41 -8.06
N PRO A 155 2.14 6.95 -6.83
CA PRO A 155 1.53 6.35 -5.65
C PRO A 155 0.00 6.42 -5.67
N GLU A 156 -0.60 7.42 -6.32
CA GLU A 156 -2.05 7.49 -6.51
C GLU A 156 -2.58 6.41 -7.47
N LEU A 157 -1.78 5.97 -8.45
CA LEU A 157 -2.14 4.84 -9.32
C LEU A 157 -2.14 3.52 -8.55
N GLU A 158 -1.09 3.27 -7.78
CA GLU A 158 -1.00 2.08 -6.91
C GLU A 158 -2.18 2.05 -5.93
N MET A 159 -2.43 3.16 -5.22
CA MET A 159 -3.54 3.25 -4.26
C MET A 159 -4.90 3.04 -4.95
N ALA A 160 -5.11 3.60 -6.13
CA ALA A 160 -6.35 3.42 -6.89
C ALA A 160 -6.58 1.95 -7.27
N LEU A 161 -5.56 1.28 -7.83
CA LEU A 161 -5.64 -0.12 -8.23
C LEU A 161 -5.89 -1.03 -7.03
N TYR A 162 -5.15 -0.84 -5.94
CA TYR A 162 -5.31 -1.61 -4.72
C TYR A 162 -6.68 -1.40 -4.08
N THR A 163 -7.19 -0.16 -4.05
CA THR A 163 -8.53 0.14 -3.52
C THR A 163 -9.61 -0.57 -4.34
N VAL A 164 -9.53 -0.51 -5.67
CA VAL A 164 -10.50 -1.20 -6.55
C VAL A 164 -10.48 -2.70 -6.35
N CYS A 165 -9.28 -3.30 -6.32
CA CYS A 165 -9.14 -4.75 -6.13
C CYS A 165 -9.59 -5.20 -4.73
N PHE A 166 -9.35 -4.38 -3.70
CA PHE A 166 -9.82 -4.66 -2.34
C PHE A 166 -11.34 -4.74 -2.26
N PHE A 167 -12.07 -3.85 -2.94
CA PHE A 167 -13.54 -3.91 -2.96
C PHE A 167 -14.06 -5.02 -3.86
N ALA A 168 -13.49 -5.17 -5.05
CA ALA A 168 -14.03 -6.08 -6.06
C ALA A 168 -13.67 -7.54 -5.81
N ARG A 169 -12.44 -7.82 -5.35
CA ARG A 169 -11.85 -9.17 -5.27
C ARG A 169 -10.85 -9.29 -4.10
N PRO A 170 -11.26 -8.99 -2.86
CA PRO A 170 -10.35 -9.15 -1.73
C PRO A 170 -10.02 -10.62 -1.46
N ASP A 171 -8.82 -10.88 -0.95
CA ASP A 171 -8.27 -12.22 -0.65
C ASP A 171 -8.23 -13.17 -1.86
N GLN A 172 -8.27 -12.62 -3.08
CA GLN A 172 -8.26 -13.35 -4.33
C GLN A 172 -7.39 -12.63 -5.36
N ASN A 173 -7.06 -13.33 -6.45
CA ASN A 173 -6.42 -12.71 -7.60
C ASN A 173 -7.38 -11.72 -8.26
N CYS A 174 -6.94 -10.45 -8.33
CA CYS A 174 -7.60 -9.39 -9.06
C CYS A 174 -6.89 -9.20 -10.41
N PRO A 175 -7.44 -9.74 -11.53
CA PRO A 175 -6.82 -9.58 -12.84
C PRO A 175 -6.95 -8.14 -13.32
N VAL A 176 -5.83 -7.54 -13.71
CA VAL A 176 -5.73 -6.15 -14.19
C VAL A 176 -4.96 -6.15 -15.52
N SER A 177 -5.23 -5.15 -16.35
CA SER A 177 -4.45 -4.86 -17.56
C SER A 177 -4.02 -3.39 -17.53
N LEU A 178 -2.72 -3.14 -17.67
CA LEU A 178 -2.16 -1.80 -17.78
C LEU A 178 -1.10 -1.77 -18.90
N GLY A 179 -1.20 -0.79 -19.80
CA GLY A 179 -0.27 -0.69 -20.94
C GLY A 179 -0.33 -1.89 -21.90
N GLY A 180 -1.45 -2.61 -21.95
CA GLY A 180 -1.62 -3.85 -22.74
C GLY A 180 -1.11 -5.12 -22.05
N THR A 181 -0.45 -4.98 -20.90
CA THR A 181 0.10 -6.08 -20.12
C THR A 181 -0.88 -6.53 -19.04
N LYS A 182 -1.14 -7.84 -18.97
CA LYS A 182 -1.98 -8.45 -17.94
C LYS A 182 -1.14 -8.93 -16.76
N PHE A 183 -1.61 -8.68 -15.56
CA PHE A 183 -1.02 -9.16 -14.30
C PHE A 183 -2.12 -9.27 -13.24
N ASN A 184 -1.79 -9.82 -12.07
CA ASN A 184 -2.71 -9.87 -10.95
C ASN A 184 -2.30 -8.88 -9.86
N ILE A 185 -3.28 -8.35 -9.16
CA ILE A 185 -3.09 -7.70 -7.87
C ILE A 185 -3.67 -8.63 -6.80
N VAL A 186 -2.93 -8.78 -5.71
CA VAL A 186 -3.40 -9.48 -4.52
C VAL A 186 -3.63 -8.44 -3.44
N THR A 187 -4.81 -8.45 -2.82
CA THR A 187 -5.12 -7.62 -1.65
C THR A 187 -5.63 -8.50 -0.53
N HIS A 188 -5.13 -8.32 0.68
CA HIS A 188 -5.57 -9.07 1.85
C HIS A 188 -6.44 -8.21 2.76
N LYS A 189 -7.55 -8.79 3.25
CA LYS A 189 -8.42 -8.13 4.23
C LYS A 189 -7.89 -8.32 5.64
N PHE A 190 -7.93 -7.24 6.41
CA PHE A 190 -7.72 -7.27 7.85
C PHE A 190 -8.99 -6.79 8.55
N ARG A 191 -9.70 -7.70 9.20
CA ARG A 191 -10.96 -7.36 9.89
C ARG A 191 -10.66 -6.88 11.31
N TYR A 192 -10.98 -5.63 11.61
CA TYR A 192 -10.74 -5.02 12.90
C TYR A 192 -11.95 -4.18 13.35
N ARG A 193 -12.47 -4.48 14.55
CA ARG A 193 -13.62 -3.78 15.18
C ARG A 193 -14.81 -3.57 14.22
N GLY A 194 -15.13 -4.60 13.43
CA GLY A 194 -16.27 -4.57 12.51
C GLY A 194 -16.00 -3.91 11.15
N TYR A 195 -14.80 -3.39 10.92
CA TYR A 195 -14.37 -2.84 9.63
C TYR A 195 -13.43 -3.80 8.91
N ASP A 196 -13.57 -3.88 7.59
CA ASP A 196 -12.61 -4.53 6.72
C ASP A 196 -11.60 -3.49 6.24
N LEU A 197 -10.34 -3.66 6.62
CA LEU A 197 -9.22 -2.76 6.35
C LEU A 197 -8.22 -3.42 5.40
N VAL A 198 -7.37 -2.62 4.74
CA VAL A 198 -6.29 -3.16 3.90
C VAL A 198 -5.24 -3.76 4.81
N GLY A 199 -5.05 -5.07 4.68
CA GLY A 199 -4.02 -5.82 5.37
C GLY A 199 -2.73 -5.93 4.55
N SER A 200 -2.81 -6.05 3.24
CA SER A 200 -1.64 -6.02 2.34
C SER A 200 -2.13 -5.84 0.92
N ALA A 201 -1.27 -5.33 0.04
CA ALA A 201 -1.56 -5.18 -1.37
C ALA A 201 -0.26 -5.14 -2.18
N TYR A 202 -0.18 -5.96 -3.23
CA TYR A 202 1.00 -6.02 -4.10
C TYR A 202 0.66 -6.63 -5.47
N PRO A 203 1.44 -6.32 -6.52
CA PRO A 203 1.31 -6.99 -7.81
C PRO A 203 1.93 -8.40 -7.78
N GLU A 204 1.32 -9.36 -8.47
CA GLU A 204 1.82 -10.74 -8.61
C GLU A 204 2.08 -11.04 -10.09
N ILE A 205 3.30 -11.51 -10.39
CA ILE A 205 3.77 -11.93 -11.72
C ILE A 205 4.54 -13.25 -11.66
#